data_AF-A0A7X7UNC5-F1
#
_entry.id   AF-A0A7X7UNC5-F1
#
_cell.length_a   1.000
_cell.length_b   1.000
_cell.length_c   1.000
_cell.angle_alpha   90.00
_cell.angle_beta   90.00
_cell.angle_gamma   90.00
#
_symmetry.space_group_name_H-M   'P 1'
#
loop_
_entity.id
_entity.type
_entity.pdbx_description
1 polymer ?
#
loop_
_entity_poly.entity_id
_entity_poly.type
_entity_poly.pdbx_seq_one_letter_code
_entity_poly.pdbx_strand_id
1 'polypeptide(L)'
;MKTYKAFFSILAAVLILSLSACKDYLDYEPEGQLPAKGFFEKPEDAVKGVNSIYAHLRAWEMVSFAYIIMQEIPSDNSLKGSETGDASFINDYDQ
;
A
#
# COMPACT_ATOMS: atom_id res chain seq x y z
N MET A 1 -21.08 57.56 -11.31
CA MET A 1 -20.85 56.94 -9.98
C MET A 1 -21.60 55.63 -9.74
N LYS A 2 -22.85 55.47 -10.19
CA LYS A 2 -23.61 54.21 -10.00
C LYS A 2 -23.07 53.01 -10.79
N THR A 3 -22.53 53.25 -11.99
CA THR A 3 -21.98 52.20 -12.87
C THR A 3 -20.73 51.53 -12.30
N TYR A 4 -19.83 52.29 -11.67
CA TYR A 4 -18.58 51.75 -11.08
C TYR A 4 -18.85 50.91 -9.83
N LYS A 5 -19.88 51.28 -9.03
CA LYS A 5 -20.32 50.50 -7.87
C LYS A 5 -20.93 49.16 -8.28
N ALA A 6 -21.73 49.15 -9.36
CA ALA A 6 -22.26 47.91 -9.94
C ALA A 6 -21.14 47.00 -10.47
N PHE A 7 -20.14 47.58 -11.15
CA PHE A 7 -18.96 46.85 -11.64
C PHE A 7 -18.15 46.22 -10.52
N PHE A 8 -17.87 46.96 -9.45
CA PHE A 8 -17.17 46.45 -8.27
C PHE A 8 -17.95 45.33 -7.55
N SER A 9 -19.28 45.46 -7.50
CA SER A 9 -20.15 44.44 -6.93
C SER A 9 -20.14 43.14 -7.73
N ILE A 10 -20.09 43.23 -9.07
CA ILE A 10 -19.99 42.07 -9.96
C ILE A 10 -18.62 41.40 -9.80
N LEU A 11 -17.55 42.19 -9.75
CA LEU A 11 -16.19 41.68 -9.57
C LEU A 11 -16.03 40.95 -8.22
N ALA A 12 -16.59 41.51 -7.14
CA ALA A 12 -16.57 40.89 -5.82
C ALA A 12 -17.35 39.56 -5.80
N ALA A 13 -18.51 39.49 -6.49
CA ALA A 13 -19.29 38.27 -6.59
C ALA A 13 -18.53 37.16 -7.32
N VAL A 14 -17.86 37.49 -8.44
CA VAL A 14 -17.02 36.54 -9.20
C VAL A 14 -15.85 36.03 -8.36
N LEU A 15 -15.22 36.90 -7.56
CA LEU A 15 -14.12 36.50 -6.68
C LEU A 15 -14.58 35.52 -5.59
N ILE A 16 -15.75 35.76 -4.98
CA ILE A 16 -16.31 34.86 -3.96
C ILE A 16 -16.68 33.50 -4.57
N LEU A 17 -17.22 33.48 -5.78
CA LEU A 17 -17.53 32.25 -6.52
C LEU A 17 -16.28 31.44 -6.90
N SER A 18 -15.12 32.10 -7.06
CA SER A 18 -13.86 31.42 -7.40
C SER A 18 -13.26 30.63 -6.23
N LEU A 19 -13.64 30.93 -4.98
CA LEU A 19 -13.09 30.27 -3.78
C LEU A 19 -13.59 28.82 -3.58
N SER A 20 -14.67 28.40 -4.27
CA SER A 20 -15.23 27.05 -4.16
C SER A 20 -14.78 26.06 -5.25
N ALA A 21 -13.94 26.48 -6.20
CA ALA A 21 -13.77 25.75 -7.46
C ALA A 21 -12.74 24.59 -7.46
N CYS A 22 -11.95 24.38 -6.39
CA CYS A 22 -10.86 23.40 -6.39
C CYS A 22 -10.73 22.60 -5.09
N LYS A 23 -11.80 21.94 -4.62
CA LYS A 23 -11.72 21.15 -3.39
C LYS A 23 -11.04 19.79 -3.57
N ASP A 24 -11.29 19.12 -4.71
CA ASP A 24 -10.92 17.71 -4.90
C ASP A 24 -9.85 17.53 -6.00
N TYR A 25 -9.19 18.62 -6.44
CA TYR A 25 -8.19 18.58 -7.52
C TYR A 25 -6.97 17.72 -7.17
N LEU A 26 -6.69 17.53 -5.88
CA LEU A 26 -5.56 16.73 -5.39
C LEU A 26 -5.97 15.35 -4.86
N ASP A 27 -7.27 15.02 -4.90
CA ASP A 27 -7.78 13.73 -4.45
C ASP A 27 -7.70 12.72 -5.60
N TYR A 28 -6.50 12.16 -5.78
CA TYR A 28 -6.27 11.06 -6.72
C TYR A 28 -6.25 9.73 -5.96
N GLU A 29 -6.90 8.71 -6.52
CA GLU A 29 -6.71 7.36 -6.02
C GLU A 29 -5.28 6.89 -6.29
N PRO A 30 -4.67 6.10 -5.38
CA PRO A 30 -3.33 5.57 -5.58
C PRO A 30 -3.28 4.64 -6.79
N GLU A 31 -2.41 4.97 -7.75
CA GLU A 31 -2.21 4.16 -8.95
C GLU A 31 -1.62 2.79 -8.61
N GLY A 32 -2.04 1.75 -9.36
CA GLY A 32 -1.53 0.39 -9.19
C GLY A 32 -1.99 -0.32 -7.92
N GLN A 33 -2.85 0.30 -7.11
CA GLN A 33 -3.45 -0.32 -5.94
C GLN A 33 -4.89 -0.75 -6.23
N LEU A 34 -5.28 -1.88 -5.66
CA LEU A 34 -6.67 -2.30 -5.68
C LEU A 34 -7.45 -1.47 -4.66
N PRO A 35 -8.49 -0.71 -5.07
CA PRO A 35 -9.27 0.07 -4.15
C PRO A 35 -9.98 -0.86 -3.16
N ALA A 36 -9.83 -0.59 -1.86
CA ALA A 36 -10.50 -1.38 -0.83
C ALA A 36 -12.03 -1.25 -0.92
N LYS A 37 -12.50 -0.09 -1.40
CA LYS A 37 -13.91 0.18 -1.62
C LYS A 37 -14.43 -0.66 -2.80
N GLY A 38 -15.45 -1.46 -2.55
CA GLY A 38 -16.10 -2.29 -3.57
C GLY A 38 -15.39 -3.61 -3.89
N PHE A 39 -14.31 -3.95 -3.17
CA PHE A 39 -13.57 -5.20 -3.43
C PHE A 39 -14.33 -6.47 -3.05
N PHE A 40 -15.40 -6.44 -2.26
CA PHE A 40 -16.10 -7.67 -1.83
C PHE A 40 -17.52 -7.78 -2.40
N GLU A 41 -17.76 -7.18 -3.57
CA GLU A 41 -19.12 -7.06 -4.12
C GLU A 41 -19.41 -8.12 -5.19
N LYS A 42 -18.42 -8.55 -5.97
CA LYS A 42 -18.64 -9.45 -7.10
C LYS A 42 -18.10 -10.87 -6.85
N PRO A 43 -18.67 -11.90 -7.49
CA PRO A 43 -18.15 -13.27 -7.40
C PRO A 43 -16.67 -13.39 -7.79
N GLU A 44 -16.20 -12.60 -8.76
CA GLU A 44 -14.80 -12.62 -9.19
C GLU A 44 -13.85 -12.14 -8.09
N ASP A 45 -14.33 -11.27 -7.19
CA ASP A 45 -13.50 -10.75 -6.12
C ASP A 45 -13.26 -11.79 -5.03
N ALA A 46 -14.22 -12.71 -4.81
CA ALA A 46 -14.00 -13.86 -3.94
C ALA A 46 -12.85 -14.73 -4.47
N VAL A 47 -12.79 -14.96 -5.79
CA VAL A 47 -11.69 -15.71 -6.42
C VAL A 47 -10.36 -14.98 -6.25
N LYS A 48 -10.32 -13.66 -6.47
CA LYS A 48 -9.11 -12.85 -6.24
C LYS A 48 -8.67 -12.89 -4.78
N GLY A 49 -9.60 -12.80 -3.84
CA GLY A 49 -9.34 -12.90 -2.41
C GLY A 49 -8.69 -14.24 -2.05
N VAL A 50 -9.28 -15.36 -2.46
CA VAL A 50 -8.71 -16.70 -2.23
C VAL A 50 -7.33 -16.84 -2.87
N ASN A 51 -7.16 -16.38 -4.11
CA ASN A 51 -5.87 -16.42 -4.78
C ASN A 51 -4.81 -15.58 -4.06
N SER A 52 -5.18 -14.43 -3.50
CA SER A 52 -4.27 -13.59 -2.72
C SER A 52 -3.78 -14.30 -1.44
N ILE A 53 -4.66 -15.04 -0.77
CA ILE A 53 -4.29 -15.86 0.41
C ILE A 53 -3.28 -16.93 0.01
N TYR A 54 -3.54 -17.68 -1.06
CA TYR A 54 -2.60 -18.70 -1.56
C TYR A 54 -1.31 -18.11 -2.13
N ALA A 55 -1.33 -16.89 -2.63
CA ALA A 55 -0.12 -16.18 -3.04
C ALA A 55 0.72 -15.78 -1.81
N HIS A 56 0.07 -15.28 -0.75
CA HIS A 56 0.74 -14.97 0.51
C HIS A 56 1.33 -16.22 1.17
N LEU A 57 0.60 -17.34 1.15
CA LEU A 57 1.12 -18.62 1.62
C LEU A 57 2.30 -19.17 0.79
N ARG A 58 2.65 -18.54 -0.34
CA ARG A 58 3.85 -18.86 -1.13
C ARG A 58 4.95 -17.79 -0.99
N ALA A 59 4.72 -16.75 -0.19
CA ALA A 59 5.74 -15.78 0.14
C ALA A 59 6.89 -16.47 0.88
N TRP A 60 8.11 -15.99 0.71
CA TRP A 60 9.32 -16.63 1.24
C TRP A 60 9.25 -16.81 2.76
N GLU A 61 8.63 -15.87 3.46
CA GLU A 61 8.40 -15.89 4.90
C GLU A 61 7.47 -17.04 5.34
N MET A 62 6.60 -17.48 4.42
CA MET A 62 5.56 -18.47 4.67
C MET A 62 5.88 -19.85 4.09
N VAL A 63 7.02 -20.04 3.41
CA VAL A 63 7.43 -21.35 2.87
C VAL A 63 8.93 -21.62 2.97
N SER A 64 9.30 -22.90 3.00
CA SER A 64 10.69 -23.35 2.84
C SER A 64 11.63 -22.80 3.94
N PHE A 65 12.64 -22.01 3.56
CA PHE A 65 13.79 -21.67 4.39
C PHE A 65 13.48 -20.80 5.60
N ALA A 66 12.47 -19.92 5.53
CA ALA A 66 12.13 -19.04 6.65
C ALA A 66 11.77 -19.82 7.93
N TYR A 67 11.08 -20.94 7.79
CA TYR A 67 10.73 -21.80 8.93
C TYR A 67 11.92 -22.57 9.49
N ILE A 68 12.86 -22.98 8.65
CA ILE A 68 14.10 -23.66 9.07
C ILE A 68 14.97 -22.72 9.90
N ILE A 69 15.00 -21.43 9.54
CA ILE A 69 15.71 -20.41 10.32
C ILE A 69 15.24 -20.36 11.77
N MET A 70 13.93 -20.47 12.02
CA MET A 70 13.41 -20.42 13.39
C MET A 70 13.51 -21.75 14.14
N GLN A 71 13.48 -22.88 13.45
CA GLN A 71 13.35 -24.20 14.07
C GLN A 71 14.68 -24.96 14.18
N GLU A 72 15.60 -24.75 13.23
CA GLU A 72 16.80 -25.58 13.08
C GLU A 72 18.10 -24.80 13.29
N ILE A 73 18.18 -23.54 12.83
CA ILE A 73 19.41 -22.75 12.97
C ILE A 73 19.81 -22.51 14.44
N PRO A 74 18.89 -22.26 15.39
CA PRO A 74 19.24 -22.16 16.81
C PRO A 74 19.55 -23.51 17.47
N SER A 75 19.46 -24.61 16.71
CA SER A 75 19.80 -25.95 17.19
C SER A 75 21.25 -26.30 16.85
N ASP A 76 21.76 -27.35 17.47
CA ASP A 76 23.09 -27.91 17.18
C ASP A 76 23.11 -28.86 15.97
N ASN A 77 21.99 -29.03 15.27
CA ASN A 77 21.85 -29.96 14.15
C ASN A 77 22.18 -29.36 12.78
N SER A 78 22.37 -28.04 12.69
CA SER A 78 22.64 -27.37 11.42
C SER A 78 23.66 -26.24 11.53
N LEU A 79 24.34 -25.96 10.41
CA LEU A 79 25.23 -24.80 10.26
C LEU A 79 24.68 -23.92 9.16
N LYS A 80 24.62 -22.62 9.40
CA LYS A 80 24.04 -21.69 8.43
C LYS A 80 24.99 -21.41 7.26
N GLY A 81 24.38 -21.14 6.11
CA GLY A 81 25.03 -20.51 4.96
C GLY A 81 25.71 -21.48 4.00
N SER A 82 25.65 -21.13 2.72
CA SER A 82 26.40 -21.81 1.66
C SER A 82 27.76 -21.15 1.38
N GLU A 83 27.84 -19.83 1.58
CA GLU A 83 29.03 -19.01 1.40
C GLU A 83 29.06 -17.89 2.46
N THR A 84 30.25 -17.33 2.72
CA THR A 84 30.45 -16.21 3.63
C THR A 84 29.57 -15.01 3.23
N GLY A 85 28.66 -14.60 4.12
CA GLY A 85 27.78 -13.44 3.93
C GLY A 85 26.38 -13.77 3.40
N ASP A 86 26.16 -15.00 2.94
CA ASP A 86 24.84 -15.48 2.53
C ASP A 86 23.85 -15.43 3.69
N ALA A 87 22.65 -14.90 3.41
CA ALA A 87 21.57 -14.69 4.37
C ALA A 87 22.05 -14.19 5.75
N SER A 88 22.93 -13.19 5.76
CA SER A 88 23.60 -12.69 6.99
C SER A 88 22.65 -12.23 8.10
N PHE A 89 21.41 -11.86 7.80
CA PHE A 89 20.37 -11.57 8.79
C PHE A 89 20.01 -12.77 9.69
N ILE A 90 20.34 -14.00 9.27
CA ILE A 90 20.14 -15.22 10.07
C ILE A 90 21.09 -15.26 11.29
N ASN A 91 22.23 -14.56 11.24
CA ASN A 91 23.17 -14.50 12.38
C ASN A 91 22.49 -14.07 13.68
N ASP A 92 21.44 -13.26 13.59
CA ASP A 92 20.72 -12.75 14.76
C ASP A 92 20.00 -13.86 15.56
N TYR A 93 19.82 -15.03 14.95
CA TYR A 93 19.12 -16.20 15.50
C TYR A 93 20.04 -17.41 15.78
N ASP A 94 21.33 -17.29 15.46
CA ASP A 94 22.37 -18.30 15.68
C ASP A 94 23.10 -17.96 16.99
N GLN A 95 22.51 -18.34 18.13
CA GLN A 95 23.04 -18.10 19.50
C GLN A 95 23.35 -19.38 20.25
#